data_AF-A0A4Q5QP77-F1
#
_entry.id   AF-A0A4Q5QP77-F1
#
_cell.length_a   1.000
_cell.length_b   1.000
_cell.length_c   1.000
_cell.angle_alpha   90.00
_cell.angle_beta   90.00
_cell.angle_gamma   90.00
#
_symmetry.space_group_name_H-M   'P 1'
#
loop_
_entity.id
_entity.type
_entity.pdbx_description
1 polymer ?
#
loop_
_entity_poly.entity_id
_entity_poly.type
_entity_poly.pdbx_seq_one_letter_code
_entity_poly.pdbx_strand_id
1 'polypeptide(L)'
;MSFSAHRLTIARQRRKLTGKELGEIAGLTPVTVSKAENGHQVEPGTAERLANALGFPLEFFYLEAPAMVEADTVSFRSLKKMSAAERDASLAAGSLGVELYEWIESRFDLPKADLIDLNKERSRPESAARLLRQHWGLGDRPIGNMLKLLESKGVRVLSLSENTRNVDAYSFWRGDHPYIFLNQEKSAERSIFDSAHELGHLVLHHHAGARNDKGAEFQADQFASAFLMPEHDVKNDLSSIASPQ
;
A
#
# COMPACT_ATOMS: atom_id res chain seq x y z
N MET A 1 0.34 -31.61 -2.47
CA MET A 1 0.38 -30.17 -2.84
C MET A 1 1.45 -30.00 -3.90
N SER A 2 1.20 -29.22 -4.95
CA SER A 2 2.18 -28.93 -6.00
C SER A 2 2.96 -27.66 -5.65
N PHE A 3 4.20 -27.55 -6.13
CA PHE A 3 4.98 -26.33 -6.01
C PHE A 3 4.31 -25.20 -6.82
N SER A 4 4.08 -24.06 -6.19
CA SER A 4 3.37 -22.92 -6.74
C SER A 4 4.32 -21.99 -7.48
N ALA A 5 4.22 -21.99 -8.81
CA ALA A 5 4.90 -21.06 -9.69
C ALA A 5 4.63 -19.59 -9.30
N HIS A 6 3.40 -19.31 -8.87
CA HIS A 6 2.99 -17.96 -8.51
C HIS A 6 3.66 -17.47 -7.22
N ARG A 7 3.74 -18.33 -6.20
CA ARG A 7 4.50 -18.06 -4.97
C ARG A 7 5.98 -17.84 -5.28
N LEU A 8 6.54 -18.63 -6.20
CA LEU A 8 7.92 -18.43 -6.66
C LEU A 8 8.13 -17.04 -7.28
N THR A 9 7.25 -16.62 -8.18
CA THR A 9 7.33 -15.29 -8.79
C THR A 9 7.19 -14.17 -7.75
N ILE A 10 6.23 -14.28 -6.83
CA ILE A 10 6.05 -13.31 -5.73
C ILE A 10 7.30 -13.22 -4.87
N ALA A 11 7.85 -14.34 -4.40
CA ALA A 11 9.04 -14.36 -3.56
C ALA A 11 10.25 -13.77 -4.31
N ARG A 12 10.43 -14.11 -5.59
CA ARG A 12 11.49 -13.54 -6.43
C ARG A 12 11.35 -12.03 -6.61
N GLN A 13 10.14 -11.55 -6.93
CA GLN A 13 9.85 -10.13 -7.07
C GLN A 13 10.05 -9.38 -5.74
N ARG A 14 9.68 -9.96 -4.59
CA ARG A 14 9.96 -9.39 -3.26
C ARG A 14 11.45 -9.21 -2.98
N ARG A 15 12.30 -10.05 -3.58
CA ARG A 15 13.76 -9.92 -3.54
C ARG A 15 14.34 -9.04 -4.64
N LYS A 16 13.49 -8.46 -5.51
CA LYS A 16 13.89 -7.66 -6.68
C LYS A 16 14.82 -8.38 -7.64
N LEU A 17 14.79 -9.71 -7.64
CA LEU A 17 15.67 -10.53 -8.48
C LEU A 17 15.05 -10.78 -9.84
N THR A 18 15.86 -10.75 -10.89
CA THR A 18 15.53 -11.37 -12.17
C THR A 18 15.57 -12.90 -12.06
N GLY A 19 14.94 -13.61 -13.00
CA GLY A 19 15.03 -15.07 -13.05
C GLY A 19 16.47 -15.58 -13.23
N LYS A 20 17.32 -14.79 -13.90
CA LYS A 20 18.75 -15.10 -14.07
C LYS A 20 19.50 -14.99 -12.75
N GLU A 21 19.35 -13.88 -12.02
CA GLU A 21 20.01 -13.68 -10.73
C GLU A 21 19.56 -14.73 -9.70
N LEU A 22 18.27 -15.06 -9.66
CA LEU A 22 17.78 -16.16 -8.81
C LEU A 22 18.43 -17.49 -9.18
N GLY A 23 18.59 -17.77 -10.48
CA GLY A 23 19.31 -18.96 -10.94
C GLY A 23 20.74 -19.00 -10.42
N GLU A 24 21.48 -17.90 -10.55
CA GLU A 24 22.86 -17.79 -10.07
C GLU A 24 22.97 -18.00 -8.55
N ILE A 25 22.11 -17.34 -7.76
CA ILE A 25 22.10 -17.45 -6.28
C ILE A 25 21.71 -18.86 -5.84
N ALA A 26 20.69 -19.45 -6.48
CA ALA A 26 20.25 -20.81 -6.16
C ALA A 26 21.20 -21.89 -6.71
N GLY A 27 22.14 -21.53 -7.61
CA GLY A 27 23.00 -22.43 -8.40
C GLY A 27 22.23 -23.26 -9.45
N LEU A 28 21.11 -22.73 -9.93
CA LEU A 28 20.24 -23.34 -10.94
C LEU A 28 20.44 -22.64 -12.29
N THR A 29 20.10 -23.32 -13.38
CA THR A 29 20.10 -22.67 -14.69
C THR A 29 18.92 -21.68 -14.79
N PRO A 30 19.05 -20.58 -15.56
CA PRO A 30 17.92 -19.68 -15.83
C PRO A 30 16.72 -20.40 -16.45
N VAL A 31 16.96 -21.46 -17.22
CA VAL A 31 15.92 -22.33 -17.80
C VAL A 31 15.16 -23.08 -16.72
N THR A 32 15.84 -23.57 -15.69
CA THR A 32 15.20 -24.26 -14.56
C THR A 32 14.27 -23.32 -13.79
N VAL A 33 14.74 -22.10 -13.50
CA VAL A 33 13.92 -21.07 -12.84
C VAL A 33 12.71 -20.71 -13.69
N SER A 34 12.91 -20.48 -14.99
CA SER A 34 11.82 -20.15 -15.92
C SER A 34 10.80 -21.28 -16.02
N LYS A 35 11.22 -22.56 -16.08
CA LYS A 35 10.28 -23.70 -16.09
C LYS A 35 9.44 -23.75 -14.81
N ALA A 36 10.07 -23.53 -13.65
CA ALA A 36 9.39 -23.48 -12.36
C ALA A 36 8.35 -22.33 -12.31
N GLU A 37 8.70 -21.13 -12.78
CA GLU A 37 7.77 -20.00 -12.86
C GLU A 37 6.66 -20.18 -13.91
N ASN A 38 6.84 -21.11 -14.86
CA ASN A 38 5.82 -21.50 -15.84
C ASN A 38 5.02 -22.75 -15.41
N GLY A 39 5.08 -23.13 -14.14
CA GLY A 39 4.25 -24.21 -13.59
C GLY A 39 4.71 -25.63 -13.92
N HIS A 40 5.94 -25.81 -14.41
CA HIS A 40 6.50 -27.14 -14.57
C HIS A 40 6.79 -27.78 -13.20
N GLN A 41 6.80 -29.12 -13.17
CA GLN A 41 7.14 -29.85 -11.96
C GLN A 41 8.53 -29.46 -11.45
N VAL A 42 8.61 -29.17 -10.15
CA VAL A 42 9.83 -28.79 -9.45
C VAL A 42 10.23 -29.94 -8.53
N GLU A 43 11.43 -30.46 -8.73
CA GLU A 43 11.99 -31.51 -7.87
C GLU A 43 12.26 -30.98 -6.45
N PRO A 44 12.12 -31.81 -5.39
CA PRO A 44 12.28 -31.38 -4.00
C PRO A 44 13.59 -30.63 -3.72
N GLY A 45 14.73 -31.16 -4.21
CA GLY A 45 16.03 -30.49 -4.05
C GLY A 45 16.14 -29.16 -4.81
N THR A 46 15.35 -28.95 -5.86
CA THR A 46 15.27 -27.64 -6.54
C THR A 46 14.42 -26.66 -5.72
N ALA A 47 13.30 -27.12 -5.16
CA ALA A 47 12.44 -26.32 -4.30
C ALA A 47 13.17 -25.79 -3.06
N GLU A 48 13.95 -26.65 -2.37
CA GLU A 48 14.76 -26.25 -1.22
C GLU A 48 15.80 -25.17 -1.57
N ARG A 49 16.47 -25.31 -2.72
CA ARG A 49 17.46 -24.33 -3.18
C ARG A 49 16.83 -22.98 -3.50
N LEU A 50 15.66 -22.98 -4.14
CA LEU A 50 14.90 -21.77 -4.41
C LEU A 50 14.44 -21.10 -3.11
N ALA A 51 13.91 -21.89 -2.16
CA ALA A 51 13.46 -21.40 -0.87
C ALA A 51 14.60 -20.75 -0.07
N ASN A 52 15.75 -21.41 0.00
CA ASN A 52 16.96 -20.90 0.65
C ASN A 52 17.48 -19.63 -0.02
N ALA A 53 17.59 -19.61 -1.36
CA ALA A 53 18.05 -18.44 -2.12
C ALA A 53 17.13 -17.22 -1.92
N LEU A 54 15.82 -17.45 -1.79
CA LEU A 54 14.83 -16.40 -1.57
C LEU A 54 14.64 -16.06 -0.09
N GLY A 55 15.12 -16.87 0.84
CA GLY A 55 14.89 -16.70 2.27
C GLY A 55 13.41 -16.75 2.64
N PHE A 56 12.65 -17.67 2.06
CA PHE A 56 11.26 -17.98 2.42
C PHE A 56 11.19 -19.43 2.95
N PRO A 57 10.27 -19.74 3.87
CA PRO A 57 10.01 -21.12 4.28
C PRO A 57 9.65 -21.98 3.06
N LEU A 58 10.07 -23.24 3.03
CA LEU A 58 9.77 -24.14 1.91
C LEU A 58 8.25 -24.29 1.73
N GLU A 59 7.52 -24.34 2.84
CA GLU A 59 6.07 -24.50 2.91
C GLU A 59 5.32 -23.37 2.18
N PHE A 60 5.90 -22.16 2.13
CA PHE A 60 5.32 -21.01 1.43
C PHE A 60 5.06 -21.34 -0.04
N PHE A 61 5.94 -22.09 -0.69
CA PHE A 61 5.81 -22.45 -2.10
C PHE A 61 4.76 -23.54 -2.35
N TYR A 62 4.17 -24.13 -1.31
CA TYR A 62 3.13 -25.16 -1.44
C TYR A 62 1.75 -24.67 -0.96
N LEU A 63 1.65 -23.41 -0.52
CA LEU A 63 0.38 -22.75 -0.24
C LEU A 63 -0.36 -22.40 -1.55
N GLU A 64 -1.68 -22.22 -1.43
CA GLU A 64 -2.49 -21.67 -2.53
C GLU A 64 -1.93 -20.32 -3.00
N ALA A 65 -2.08 -20.01 -4.28
CA ALA A 65 -1.62 -18.74 -4.82
C ALA A 65 -2.43 -17.59 -4.19
N PRO A 66 -1.79 -16.54 -3.64
CA PRO A 66 -2.52 -15.37 -3.18
C PRO A 66 -3.13 -14.65 -4.38
N ALA A 67 -4.24 -13.95 -4.14
CA ALA A 67 -4.82 -13.10 -5.16
C ALA A 67 -3.89 -11.91 -5.48
N MET A 68 -3.72 -11.63 -6.77
CA MET A 68 -2.84 -10.58 -7.24
C MET A 68 -3.45 -9.20 -7.04
N VAL A 69 -2.65 -8.28 -6.51
CA VAL A 69 -2.96 -6.85 -6.63
C VAL A 69 -2.56 -6.46 -8.04
N GLU A 70 -3.57 -6.32 -8.89
CA GLU A 70 -3.37 -5.82 -10.25
C GLU A 70 -2.84 -4.41 -10.17
N ALA A 71 -1.80 -4.13 -10.96
CA ALA A 71 -1.21 -2.81 -11.00
C ALA A 71 -2.31 -1.76 -11.20
N ASP A 72 -3.29 -2.07 -12.07
CA ASP A 72 -4.42 -1.23 -12.49
C ASP A 72 -5.30 -0.66 -11.36
N THR A 73 -5.19 -1.21 -10.15
CA THR A 73 -5.97 -0.83 -8.97
C THR A 73 -5.23 0.12 -8.01
N VAL A 74 -3.91 0.28 -8.16
CA VAL A 74 -3.06 1.07 -7.24
C VAL A 74 -3.03 2.54 -7.65
N SER A 75 -2.92 3.48 -6.69
CA SER A 75 -2.57 4.87 -7.01
C SER A 75 -1.18 4.91 -7.68
N PHE A 76 -1.18 4.80 -9.01
CA PHE A 76 -0.01 4.43 -9.80
C PHE A 76 1.07 5.48 -9.93
N ARG A 77 0.82 6.73 -9.57
CA ARG A 77 1.81 7.76 -9.87
C ARG A 77 3.05 7.60 -9.00
N SER A 78 2.91 7.09 -7.77
CA SER A 78 4.05 6.65 -6.95
C SER A 78 4.83 5.53 -7.65
N LEU A 79 4.12 4.57 -8.29
CA LEU A 79 4.72 3.45 -9.05
C LEU A 79 5.36 3.83 -10.39
N LYS A 80 4.89 4.89 -11.07
CA LYS A 80 5.38 5.28 -12.42
C LYS A 80 6.80 5.84 -12.43
N LYS A 81 7.30 6.34 -11.30
CA LYS A 81 8.69 6.81 -11.18
C LYS A 81 9.67 5.69 -10.84
N MET A 82 9.18 4.49 -10.59
CA MET A 82 9.97 3.38 -10.07
C MET A 82 10.56 2.52 -11.18
N SER A 83 11.67 1.86 -10.87
CA SER A 83 12.15 0.77 -11.72
C SER A 83 11.15 -0.38 -11.73
N ALA A 84 11.18 -1.19 -12.79
CA ALA A 84 10.30 -2.36 -12.91
C ALA A 84 10.45 -3.31 -11.70
N ALA A 85 11.68 -3.53 -11.22
CA ALA A 85 11.95 -4.39 -10.07
C ALA A 85 11.32 -3.86 -8.78
N GLU A 86 11.35 -2.55 -8.55
CA GLU A 86 10.74 -1.94 -7.36
C GLU A 86 9.22 -1.98 -7.41
N ARG A 87 8.65 -1.70 -8.58
CA ARG A 87 7.20 -1.78 -8.80
C ARG A 87 6.72 -3.20 -8.54
N ASP A 88 7.38 -4.20 -9.12
CA ASP A 88 7.04 -5.60 -8.97
C ASP A 88 7.20 -6.06 -7.50
N ALA A 89 8.26 -5.63 -6.79
CA ALA A 89 8.44 -5.89 -5.37
C ALA A 89 7.31 -5.30 -4.51
N SER A 90 6.82 -4.11 -4.87
CA SER A 90 5.74 -3.42 -4.17
C SER A 90 4.39 -4.11 -4.41
N LEU A 91 4.10 -4.50 -5.65
CA LEU A 91 2.89 -5.28 -5.97
C LEU A 91 2.89 -6.63 -5.26
N ALA A 92 4.03 -7.33 -5.24
CA ALA A 92 4.19 -8.57 -4.50
C ALA A 92 4.03 -8.37 -2.97
N ALA A 93 4.42 -7.20 -2.44
CA ALA A 93 4.14 -6.82 -1.05
C ALA A 93 2.64 -6.59 -0.82
N GLY A 94 1.99 -5.91 -1.76
CA GLY A 94 0.54 -5.73 -1.82
C GLY A 94 -0.21 -7.04 -1.72
N SER A 95 0.11 -8.01 -2.60
CA SER A 95 -0.51 -9.33 -2.62
C SER A 95 -0.39 -10.11 -1.32
N LEU A 96 0.82 -10.16 -0.74
CA LEU A 96 1.02 -10.80 0.56
C LEU A 96 0.30 -10.07 1.69
N GLY A 97 0.24 -8.74 1.60
CA GLY A 97 -0.49 -7.90 2.54
C GLY A 97 -2.00 -8.16 2.52
N VAL A 98 -2.58 -8.31 1.33
CA VAL A 98 -3.99 -8.69 1.23
C VAL A 98 -4.23 -10.10 1.75
N GLU A 99 -3.39 -11.07 1.35
CA GLU A 99 -3.51 -12.45 1.86
C GLU A 99 -3.48 -12.50 3.39
N LEU A 100 -2.61 -11.69 4.02
CA LEU A 100 -2.57 -11.56 5.47
C LEU A 100 -3.90 -11.04 6.02
N TYR A 101 -4.49 -10.00 5.43
CA TYR A 101 -5.78 -9.49 5.90
C TYR A 101 -6.94 -10.44 5.63
N GLU A 102 -6.96 -11.17 4.52
CA GLU A 102 -7.93 -12.25 4.26
C GLU A 102 -7.82 -13.34 5.34
N TRP A 103 -6.60 -13.71 5.73
CA TRP A 103 -6.38 -14.65 6.82
C TRP A 103 -6.86 -14.10 8.17
N ILE A 104 -6.62 -12.82 8.46
CA ILE A 104 -7.10 -12.16 9.69
C ILE A 104 -8.63 -12.10 9.70
N GLU A 105 -9.27 -11.61 8.63
CA GLU A 105 -10.73 -11.45 8.53
C GLU A 105 -11.47 -12.79 8.63
N SER A 106 -10.87 -13.89 8.18
CA SER A 106 -11.44 -15.22 8.37
C SER A 106 -11.51 -15.68 9.83
N ARG A 107 -10.84 -14.97 10.75
CA ARG A 107 -10.68 -15.35 12.17
C ARG A 107 -11.13 -14.26 13.15
N PHE A 108 -11.17 -13.01 12.71
CA PHE A 108 -11.44 -11.84 13.56
C PHE A 108 -12.38 -10.88 12.86
N ASP A 109 -13.29 -10.28 13.63
CA ASP A 109 -14.11 -9.17 13.17
C ASP A 109 -13.28 -7.89 13.12
N LEU A 110 -13.02 -7.42 11.91
CA LEU A 110 -12.34 -6.15 11.69
C LEU A 110 -13.35 -5.03 11.43
N PRO A 111 -13.03 -3.77 11.76
CA PRO A 111 -13.87 -2.63 11.39
C PRO A 111 -14.11 -2.61 9.88
N LYS A 112 -15.37 -2.41 9.49
CA LYS A 112 -15.76 -2.16 8.10
C LYS A 112 -15.24 -0.80 7.66
N ALA A 113 -15.04 -0.64 6.36
CA ALA A 113 -14.65 0.64 5.78
C ALA A 113 -15.71 1.71 6.10
N ASP A 114 -15.30 2.75 6.82
CA ASP A 114 -16.10 3.93 7.15
C ASP A 114 -15.59 5.12 6.34
N LEU A 115 -15.50 4.97 5.02
CA LEU A 115 -15.04 6.01 4.09
C LEU A 115 -16.18 6.40 3.17
N ILE A 116 -16.33 7.71 2.94
CA ILE A 116 -17.30 8.25 1.99
C ILE A 116 -16.64 8.52 0.64
N ASP A 117 -17.36 8.24 -0.44
CA ASP A 117 -16.92 8.57 -1.79
C ASP A 117 -17.07 10.07 -2.05
N LEU A 118 -15.92 10.75 -2.14
CA LEU A 118 -15.80 12.20 -2.34
C LEU A 118 -15.26 12.53 -3.73
N ASN A 119 -15.41 11.62 -4.70
CA ASN A 119 -14.96 11.81 -6.08
C ASN A 119 -15.52 13.08 -6.75
N LYS A 120 -16.75 13.47 -6.39
CA LYS A 120 -17.39 14.71 -6.88
C LYS A 120 -16.75 15.99 -6.33
N GLU A 121 -15.95 15.90 -5.26
CA GLU A 121 -15.29 17.02 -4.58
C GLU A 121 -13.81 17.16 -4.96
N ARG A 122 -13.32 16.45 -5.99
CA ARG A 122 -11.93 16.56 -6.48
C ARG A 122 -11.49 17.98 -6.81
N SER A 123 -12.41 18.82 -7.27
CA SER A 123 -12.12 20.24 -7.55
C SER A 123 -12.05 21.11 -6.29
N ARG A 124 -12.40 20.56 -5.12
CA ARG A 124 -12.43 21.23 -3.82
C ARG A 124 -11.88 20.33 -2.70
N PRO A 125 -10.61 19.89 -2.76
CA PRO A 125 -10.04 18.92 -1.81
C PRO A 125 -10.14 19.34 -0.34
N GLU A 126 -10.08 20.64 -0.04
CA GLU A 126 -10.23 21.17 1.32
C GLU A 126 -11.67 21.01 1.84
N SER A 127 -12.66 21.13 0.93
CA SER A 127 -14.06 20.85 1.27
C SER A 127 -14.27 19.36 1.50
N ALA A 128 -13.64 18.49 0.69
CA ALA A 128 -13.64 17.05 0.89
C ALA A 128 -13.02 16.65 2.25
N ALA A 129 -11.87 17.23 2.61
CA ALA A 129 -11.24 17.02 3.90
C ALA A 129 -12.18 17.37 5.06
N ARG A 130 -12.86 18.52 4.98
CA ARG A 130 -13.85 18.94 5.98
C ARG A 130 -15.04 17.98 6.09
N LEU A 131 -15.58 17.54 4.95
CA LEU A 131 -16.68 16.58 4.90
C LEU A 131 -16.30 15.25 5.55
N LEU A 132 -15.09 14.74 5.27
CA LEU A 132 -14.62 13.50 5.91
C LEU A 132 -14.42 13.67 7.42
N ARG A 133 -13.83 14.80 7.85
CA ARG A 133 -13.68 15.11 9.29
C ARG A 133 -15.04 15.21 9.99
N GLN A 134 -16.04 15.80 9.34
CA GLN A 134 -17.40 15.89 9.86
C GLN A 134 -18.04 14.49 9.94
N HIS A 135 -17.90 13.69 8.89
CA HIS A 135 -18.38 12.30 8.85
C HIS A 135 -17.78 11.45 9.99
N TRP A 136 -16.49 11.64 10.28
CA TRP A 136 -15.81 10.96 11.39
C TRP A 136 -15.99 11.59 12.77
N GLY A 137 -16.68 12.73 12.87
CA GLY A 137 -16.89 13.44 14.13
C GLY A 137 -15.60 13.98 14.76
N LEU A 138 -14.58 14.29 13.95
CA LEU A 138 -13.28 14.76 14.44
C LEU A 138 -13.29 16.23 14.90
N GLY A 139 -14.25 17.02 14.42
CA GLY A 139 -14.26 18.47 14.59
C GLY A 139 -13.03 19.11 13.94
N ASP A 140 -12.50 20.18 14.55
CA ASP A 140 -11.33 20.92 14.03
C ASP A 140 -10.02 20.57 14.76
N ARG A 141 -10.06 19.76 15.82
CA ARG A 141 -8.85 19.47 16.62
C ARG A 141 -7.77 18.70 15.85
N PRO A 142 -6.49 18.85 16.23
CA PRO A 142 -5.41 18.05 15.67
C PRO A 142 -5.66 16.54 15.80
N ILE A 143 -5.21 15.78 14.81
CA ILE A 143 -5.31 14.32 14.81
C ILE A 143 -4.14 13.76 15.64
N GLY A 144 -4.47 13.10 16.75
CA GLY A 144 -3.44 12.57 17.67
C GLY A 144 -2.63 11.42 17.08
N ASN A 145 -3.28 10.33 16.67
CA ASN A 145 -2.61 9.17 16.07
C ASN A 145 -3.30 8.81 14.75
N MET A 146 -2.63 9.13 13.63
CA MET A 146 -3.16 8.95 12.29
C MET A 146 -3.38 7.47 11.93
N LEU A 147 -2.46 6.57 12.30
CA LEU A 147 -2.59 5.15 12.00
C LEU A 147 -3.77 4.53 12.74
N LYS A 148 -3.87 4.80 14.05
CA LYS A 148 -4.99 4.33 14.86
C LYS A 148 -6.33 4.85 14.34
N LEU A 149 -6.37 6.11 13.89
CA LEU A 149 -7.56 6.68 13.27
C LEU A 149 -7.92 5.88 12.00
N LEU A 150 -6.99 5.71 11.07
CA LEU A 150 -7.22 4.97 9.81
C LEU A 150 -7.70 3.54 10.06
N GLU A 151 -7.03 2.79 10.93
CA GLU A 151 -7.42 1.41 11.27
C GLU A 151 -8.80 1.34 11.92
N SER A 152 -9.12 2.29 12.82
CA SER A 152 -10.45 2.38 13.43
C SER A 152 -11.57 2.67 12.44
N LYS A 153 -11.23 3.21 11.27
CA LYS A 153 -12.13 3.50 10.14
C LYS A 153 -12.13 2.41 9.08
N GLY A 154 -11.55 1.25 9.39
CA GLY A 154 -11.55 0.08 8.53
C GLY A 154 -10.49 0.09 7.43
N VAL A 155 -9.56 1.05 7.45
CA VAL A 155 -8.42 1.06 6.52
C VAL A 155 -7.40 0.02 6.94
N ARG A 156 -7.03 -0.86 6.02
CA ARG A 156 -6.01 -1.89 6.20
C ARG A 156 -4.64 -1.26 6.02
N VAL A 157 -3.93 -1.02 7.11
CA VAL A 157 -2.62 -0.36 7.10
C VAL A 157 -1.51 -1.42 7.19
N LEU A 158 -0.52 -1.32 6.30
CA LEU A 158 0.65 -2.21 6.26
C LEU A 158 1.94 -1.39 6.09
N SER A 159 3.03 -1.94 6.60
CA SER A 159 4.36 -1.39 6.35
C SER A 159 4.96 -1.96 5.06
N LEU A 160 5.57 -1.08 4.26
CA LEU A 160 6.49 -1.48 3.21
C LEU A 160 7.85 -1.81 3.84
N SER A 161 8.33 -3.02 3.54
CA SER A 161 9.65 -3.48 3.97
C SER A 161 10.79 -2.66 3.39
N GLU A 162 11.96 -2.68 4.05
CA GLU A 162 13.21 -2.00 3.69
C GLU A 162 13.60 -2.12 2.20
N ASN A 163 13.24 -3.23 1.55
CA ASN A 163 13.56 -3.44 0.13
C ASN A 163 12.84 -2.48 -0.82
N THR A 164 11.89 -1.65 -0.40
CA THR A 164 11.15 -0.70 -1.27
C THR A 164 11.31 0.76 -0.85
N ARG A 165 12.51 1.17 -0.41
CA ARG A 165 12.81 2.54 0.09
C ARG A 165 12.32 3.69 -0.80
N ASN A 166 12.31 3.50 -2.12
CA ASN A 166 11.94 4.53 -3.08
C ASN A 166 10.42 4.70 -3.26
N VAL A 167 9.62 3.89 -2.55
CA VAL A 167 8.19 4.09 -2.39
C VAL A 167 7.95 4.86 -1.11
N ASP A 168 7.26 5.98 -1.22
CA ASP A 168 6.85 6.77 -0.07
C ASP A 168 5.64 6.11 0.62
N ALA A 169 4.56 5.94 -0.15
CA ALA A 169 3.39 5.17 0.21
C ALA A 169 2.59 4.83 -1.06
N TYR A 170 1.59 3.96 -0.92
CA TYR A 170 0.51 3.84 -1.90
C TYR A 170 -0.75 3.30 -1.25
N SER A 171 -1.88 3.53 -1.91
CA SER A 171 -3.19 3.04 -1.50
C SER A 171 -3.98 2.48 -2.68
N PHE A 172 -4.94 1.62 -2.34
CA PHE A 172 -5.90 1.06 -3.28
C PHE A 172 -7.15 0.54 -2.57
N TRP A 173 -8.21 0.36 -3.36
CA TRP A 173 -9.39 -0.38 -2.94
C TRP A 173 -9.35 -1.80 -3.53
N ARG A 174 -9.70 -2.79 -2.71
CA ARG A 174 -9.95 -4.15 -3.17
C ARG A 174 -11.32 -4.61 -2.68
N GLY A 175 -12.28 -4.70 -3.60
CA GLY A 175 -13.69 -4.77 -3.20
C GLY A 175 -14.04 -3.58 -2.31
N ASP A 176 -14.65 -3.85 -1.16
CA ASP A 176 -15.04 -2.83 -0.18
C ASP A 176 -13.96 -2.56 0.89
N HIS A 177 -12.73 -3.03 0.67
CA HIS A 177 -11.64 -2.92 1.64
C HIS A 177 -10.56 -1.93 1.16
N PRO A 178 -10.36 -0.80 1.86
CA PRO A 178 -9.29 0.15 1.54
C PRO A 178 -7.97 -0.28 2.19
N TYR A 179 -6.90 -0.22 1.41
CA TYR A 179 -5.54 -0.54 1.84
C TYR A 179 -4.63 0.68 1.73
N ILE A 180 -3.75 0.86 2.71
CA ILE A 180 -2.63 1.81 2.69
C ILE A 180 -1.34 1.06 3.05
N PHE A 181 -0.33 1.23 2.23
CA PHE A 181 1.01 0.72 2.43
C PHE A 181 1.96 1.89 2.66
N LEU A 182 2.63 1.92 3.82
CA LEU A 182 3.47 3.03 4.28
C LEU A 182 4.93 2.63 4.40
N ASN A 183 5.84 3.46 3.90
CA ASN A 183 7.26 3.34 4.23
C ASN A 183 7.54 3.99 5.60
N GLN A 184 8.17 3.24 6.50
CA GLN A 184 8.43 3.66 7.88
C GLN A 184 9.84 4.24 8.10
N GLU A 185 10.69 4.34 7.08
CA GLU A 185 12.06 4.88 7.23
C GLU A 185 12.13 6.42 7.27
N LYS A 186 10.99 7.10 7.35
CA LYS A 186 10.88 8.56 7.29
C LYS A 186 10.65 9.18 8.66
N SER A 187 10.77 10.51 8.74
CA SER A 187 10.36 11.26 9.92
C SER A 187 8.87 11.10 10.21
N ALA A 188 8.49 11.30 11.46
CA ALA A 188 7.10 11.13 11.90
C ALA A 188 6.13 12.04 11.15
N GLU A 189 6.52 13.29 10.89
CA GLU A 189 5.70 14.28 10.19
C GLU A 189 5.41 13.83 8.76
N ARG A 190 6.42 13.26 8.09
CA ARG A 190 6.27 12.78 6.73
C ARG A 190 5.42 11.52 6.66
N SER A 191 5.56 10.61 7.63
CA SER A 191 4.69 9.43 7.71
C SER A 191 3.23 9.82 7.95
N ILE A 192 2.96 10.82 8.79
CA ILE A 192 1.61 11.35 9.03
C ILE A 192 1.05 11.99 7.76
N PHE A 193 1.84 12.83 7.08
CA PHE A 193 1.42 13.48 5.84
C PHE A 193 1.15 12.46 4.73
N ASP A 194 2.06 11.52 4.50
CA ASP A 194 1.90 10.46 3.49
C ASP A 194 0.64 9.63 3.80
N SER A 195 0.35 9.32 5.07
CA SER A 195 -0.89 8.63 5.47
C SER A 195 -2.15 9.42 5.12
N ALA A 196 -2.15 10.74 5.33
CA ALA A 196 -3.28 11.61 4.98
C ALA A 196 -3.40 11.82 3.47
N HIS A 197 -2.28 11.85 2.75
CA HIS A 197 -2.21 11.91 1.30
C HIS A 197 -2.85 10.65 0.67
N GLU A 198 -2.47 9.47 1.15
CA GLU A 198 -3.07 8.22 0.71
C GLU A 198 -4.55 8.10 1.06
N LEU A 199 -4.96 8.58 2.24
CA LEU A 199 -6.39 8.72 2.56
C LEU A 199 -7.12 9.61 1.54
N GLY A 200 -6.50 10.71 1.13
CA GLY A 200 -6.99 11.58 0.06
C GLY A 200 -7.22 10.82 -1.23
N HIS A 201 -6.29 9.94 -1.63
CA HIS A 201 -6.50 9.07 -2.78
C HIS A 201 -7.68 8.13 -2.62
N LEU A 202 -7.83 7.49 -1.46
CA LEU A 202 -8.93 6.56 -1.21
C LEU A 202 -10.31 7.22 -1.33
N VAL A 203 -10.47 8.47 -0.87
CA VAL A 203 -11.78 9.16 -0.86
C VAL A 203 -12.04 10.01 -2.10
N LEU A 204 -11.02 10.66 -2.68
CA LEU A 204 -11.18 11.51 -3.86
C LEU A 204 -11.11 10.70 -5.16
N HIS A 205 -10.34 9.62 -5.19
CA HIS A 205 -10.03 8.90 -6.43
C HIS A 205 -10.62 7.49 -6.47
N HIS A 206 -11.59 7.21 -5.61
CA HIS A 206 -12.37 5.96 -5.57
C HIS A 206 -12.88 5.55 -6.96
N HIS A 207 -12.62 4.30 -7.37
CA HIS A 207 -13.06 3.64 -8.62
C HIS A 207 -12.71 4.29 -9.96
N ALA A 208 -12.21 5.52 -9.98
CA ALA A 208 -11.62 6.08 -11.17
C ALA A 208 -10.19 5.55 -11.22
N GLY A 209 -9.98 4.43 -11.94
CA GLY A 209 -8.62 4.02 -12.29
C GLY A 209 -7.85 5.28 -12.69
N ALA A 210 -6.83 5.64 -11.90
CA ALA A 210 -6.19 6.96 -11.89
C ALA A 210 -5.36 7.22 -13.16
N ARG A 211 -5.77 6.62 -14.29
CA ARG A 211 -5.01 6.55 -15.52
C ARG A 211 -4.82 7.92 -16.16
N ASN A 212 -5.61 8.96 -15.85
CA ASN A 212 -5.52 10.24 -16.58
C ASN A 212 -5.79 11.55 -15.79
N ASP A 213 -5.97 11.53 -14.46
CA ASP A 213 -6.12 12.81 -13.74
C ASP A 213 -4.75 13.40 -13.38
N LYS A 214 -4.29 14.36 -14.20
CA LYS A 214 -3.04 15.07 -13.96
C LYS A 214 -3.04 15.85 -12.63
N GLY A 215 -4.21 16.14 -12.07
CA GLY A 215 -4.39 16.86 -10.81
C GLY A 215 -4.43 15.99 -9.56
N ALA A 216 -4.52 14.65 -9.68
CA ALA A 216 -4.79 13.78 -8.53
C ALA A 216 -3.81 13.95 -7.36
N GLU A 217 -2.52 14.06 -7.62
CA GLU A 217 -1.52 14.25 -6.57
C GLU A 217 -1.69 15.60 -5.87
N PHE A 218 -1.90 16.66 -6.65
CA PHE A 218 -2.10 18.00 -6.11
C PHE A 218 -3.41 18.09 -5.32
N GLN A 219 -4.43 17.33 -5.72
CA GLN A 219 -5.67 17.19 -4.98
C GLN A 219 -5.44 16.42 -3.67
N ALA A 220 -4.67 15.33 -3.68
CA ALA A 220 -4.32 14.56 -2.49
C ALA A 220 -3.45 15.37 -1.51
N ASP A 221 -2.49 16.17 -2.00
CA ASP A 221 -1.67 17.07 -1.17
C ASP A 221 -2.50 18.16 -0.48
N GLN A 222 -3.41 18.81 -1.23
CA GLN A 222 -4.33 19.81 -0.66
C GLN A 222 -5.29 19.17 0.34
N PHE A 223 -5.82 17.99 0.03
CA PHE A 223 -6.64 17.22 0.96
C PHE A 223 -5.86 16.91 2.25
N ALA A 224 -4.66 16.35 2.15
CA ALA A 224 -3.85 15.98 3.31
C ALA A 224 -3.55 17.20 4.19
N SER A 225 -3.17 18.31 3.57
CA SER A 225 -2.92 19.58 4.25
C SER A 225 -4.15 20.06 5.02
N ALA A 226 -5.30 20.14 4.36
CA ALA A 226 -6.55 20.60 4.99
C ALA A 226 -7.12 19.61 6.01
N PHE A 227 -6.88 18.30 5.82
CA PHE A 227 -7.34 17.26 6.73
C PHE A 227 -6.54 17.26 8.03
N LEU A 228 -5.21 17.45 7.94
CA LEU A 228 -4.32 17.49 9.09
C LEU A 228 -4.32 18.85 9.80
N MET A 229 -4.48 19.93 9.05
CA MET A 229 -4.45 21.31 9.56
C MET A 229 -5.73 22.06 9.16
N PRO A 230 -6.84 21.86 9.88
CA PRO A 230 -8.09 22.57 9.59
C PRO A 230 -7.91 24.08 9.71
N GLU A 231 -8.36 24.84 8.71
CA GLU A 231 -8.17 26.29 8.63
C GLU A 231 -8.59 27.04 9.91
N HIS A 232 -9.71 26.63 10.52
CA HIS A 232 -10.23 27.26 11.72
C HIS A 232 -9.34 27.02 12.95
N ASP A 233 -8.79 25.81 13.10
CA ASP A 233 -7.83 25.46 14.15
C ASP A 233 -6.56 26.29 14.02
N VAL A 234 -5.98 26.32 12.80
CA VAL A 234 -4.77 27.09 12.49
C VAL A 234 -4.96 28.59 12.74
N LYS A 235 -6.11 29.17 12.33
CA LYS A 235 -6.40 30.59 12.56
C LYS A 235 -6.51 30.92 14.05
N ASN A 236 -7.16 30.05 14.83
CA ASN A 236 -7.28 30.24 16.27
C ASN A 236 -5.91 30.20 16.96
N ASP A 237 -5.06 29.24 16.60
CA ASP A 237 -3.69 29.18 17.14
C ASP A 237 -2.83 30.38 16.72
N LEU A 238 -2.89 30.81 15.46
CA LEU A 238 -2.14 31.99 14.99
C LEU A 238 -2.61 33.28 15.68
N SER A 239 -3.92 33.42 15.95
CA SER A 239 -4.45 34.58 16.68
C SER A 239 -3.95 34.64 18.12
N SER A 240 -3.65 33.48 18.73
CA SER A 240 -3.07 33.38 20.07
C SER A 240 -1.60 33.81 20.12
N ILE A 241 -0.87 33.73 18.99
CA ILE A 241 0.54 34.11 18.85
C ILE A 241 0.69 35.62 18.54
N ALA A 242 -0.29 36.20 17.84
CA ALA A 242 -0.26 37.60 17.40
C ALA A 242 -0.74 38.63 18.45
N SER A 243 -0.92 38.22 19.71
CA SER A 243 -1.22 39.14 20.82
C SER A 243 0.04 39.43 21.65
N PRO A 244 0.89 40.40 21.28
CA PRO A 244 1.79 41.02 22.24
C PRO A 244 0.95 41.83 23.23
N GLN A 245 1.22 41.66 24.53
CA GLN A 245 0.80 42.62 25.56
C GLN A 245 1.42 44.00 25.30
#